data_AF-A0A951REJ4-F1
#
_entry.id   AF-A0A951REJ4-F1
#
_cell.length_a   1.000
_cell.length_b   1.000
_cell.length_c   1.000
_cell.angle_alpha   90.00
_cell.angle_beta   90.00
_cell.angle_gamma   90.00
#
_symmetry.space_group_name_H-M   'P 1'
#
loop_
_entity.id
_entity.type
_entity.pdbx_description
1 polymer ?
#
loop_
_entity_poly.entity_id
_entity_poly.type
_entity_poly.pdbx_seq_one_letter_code
_entity_poly.pdbx_strand_id
1 'polypeptide(L)'
;MRGIYEDQPNVLLTTFENVGKDYSLGTEIMMGFDPTSWWHFDIMGNLYDYRQRGELYGRDYSSSSFNWNARLNNDFRITPSTRVQLRGMYNSPTVRARGERSGFFVTNVALRQNFFDNDLSVTFQVRDVFGTMARESIDFGDDFYNFRTWDPNTPTFSVRVSYRINNYRADRRVARDRDNGDMDDMNGL
;
A
#
# COMPACT_ATOMS: atom_id res chain seq x y z
N MET A 1 -25.27 4.99 -10.09
CA MET A 1 -26.56 5.13 -9.38
C MET A 1 -27.08 3.74 -9.05
N ARG A 2 -27.61 3.51 -7.84
CA ARG A 2 -28.35 2.29 -7.50
C ARG A 2 -29.80 2.65 -7.23
N GLY A 3 -30.73 1.81 -7.71
CA GLY A 3 -32.17 1.98 -7.56
C GLY A 3 -32.86 0.63 -7.46
N ILE A 4 -34.01 0.62 -6.79
CA ILE A 4 -34.87 -0.56 -6.67
C ILE A 4 -35.85 -0.51 -7.85
N TYR A 5 -36.06 -1.64 -8.53
CA TYR A 5 -37.07 -1.72 -9.59
C TYR A 5 -38.46 -1.56 -8.98
N GLU A 6 -39.24 -0.59 -9.44
CA GLU A 6 -40.61 -0.33 -8.97
C GLU A 6 -41.57 -1.51 -9.30
N ASP A 7 -41.18 -2.36 -10.26
CA ASP A 7 -41.96 -3.55 -10.67
C ASP A 7 -41.47 -4.90 -10.10
N GLN A 8 -40.33 -4.97 -9.39
CA GLN A 8 -39.88 -6.19 -8.68
C GLN A 8 -39.07 -5.86 -7.41
N PRO A 9 -39.65 -6.03 -6.20
CA PRO A 9 -39.13 -5.47 -4.94
C PRO A 9 -37.86 -6.13 -4.37
N ASN A 10 -37.04 -6.81 -5.19
CA ASN A 10 -35.84 -7.54 -4.73
C ASN A 10 -34.65 -7.50 -5.69
N VAL A 11 -34.65 -6.58 -6.65
CA VAL A 11 -33.54 -6.43 -7.62
C VAL A 11 -32.80 -5.12 -7.36
N LEU A 12 -31.54 -5.23 -6.95
CA LEU A 12 -30.61 -4.10 -6.83
C LEU A 12 -30.01 -3.77 -8.20
N LEU A 13 -30.48 -2.71 -8.85
CA LEU A 13 -29.88 -2.23 -10.09
C LEU A 13 -28.63 -1.41 -9.76
N THR A 14 -27.48 -1.74 -10.35
CA THR A 14 -26.27 -0.91 -10.30
C THR A 14 -25.99 -0.38 -11.70
N THR A 15 -26.23 0.92 -11.93
CA THR A 15 -25.89 1.59 -13.19
C THR A 15 -24.74 2.57 -13.00
N PHE A 16 -23.91 2.74 -14.02
CA PHE A 16 -22.84 3.74 -14.06
C PHE A 16 -23.32 4.92 -14.90
N GLU A 17 -23.59 6.05 -14.26
CA GLU A 17 -23.91 7.31 -14.93
C GLU A 17 -22.81 8.33 -14.61
N ASN A 18 -22.42 9.11 -15.61
CA ASN A 18 -21.37 10.11 -15.48
C ASN A 18 -22.00 11.45 -15.05
N VAL A 19 -22.20 11.60 -13.74
CA VAL A 19 -23.07 12.64 -13.15
C VAL A 19 -22.35 13.95 -12.79
N GLY A 20 -21.07 14.10 -13.15
CA GLY A 20 -20.31 15.27 -12.72
C GLY A 20 -18.83 15.23 -13.09
N LYS A 21 -18.09 16.21 -12.58
CA LYS A 21 -16.62 16.30 -12.68
C LYS A 21 -16.01 16.06 -11.30
N ASP A 22 -15.06 15.14 -11.23
CA ASP A 22 -14.26 14.89 -10.04
C ASP A 22 -12.94 15.68 -10.13
N TYR A 23 -12.59 16.34 -9.04
CA TYR A 23 -11.33 17.08 -8.88
C TYR A 23 -10.61 16.53 -7.65
N SER A 24 -9.33 16.20 -7.81
CA SER A 24 -8.46 15.84 -6.69
C SER A 24 -7.19 16.69 -6.75
N LEU A 25 -6.84 17.30 -5.62
CA LEU A 25 -5.57 17.98 -5.43
C LEU A 25 -4.90 17.39 -4.21
N GLY A 26 -3.66 16.93 -4.35
CA GLY A 26 -2.97 16.26 -3.26
C GLY A 26 -1.48 16.44 -3.28
N THR A 27 -0.86 16.03 -2.17
CA THR A 27 0.58 15.97 -1.95
C THR A 27 0.95 14.56 -1.57
N GLU A 28 2.04 14.06 -2.17
CA GLU A 28 2.67 12.80 -1.83
C GLU A 28 4.01 13.07 -1.13
N ILE A 29 4.28 12.33 -0.06
CA ILE A 29 5.50 12.42 0.73
C ILE A 29 6.09 11.02 0.80
N MET A 30 7.37 10.89 0.44
CA MET A 30 8.15 9.67 0.63
C MET A 30 9.50 10.04 1.21
N MET A 31 9.84 9.48 2.36
CA MET A 31 11.12 9.70 3.03
C MET A 31 11.64 8.36 3.56
N GLY A 32 12.91 8.08 3.28
CA GLY A 32 13.62 6.92 3.81
C GLY A 32 14.95 7.37 4.39
N PHE A 33 15.32 6.87 5.56
CA PHE A 33 16.61 7.15 6.19
C PHE A 33 17.03 6.02 7.13
N ASP A 34 18.32 5.97 7.43
CA ASP A 34 18.93 4.98 8.34
C ASP A 34 19.39 5.70 9.63
N PRO A 35 18.55 5.79 10.67
CA PRO A 35 18.94 6.43 11.94
C PRO A 35 20.20 5.80 12.55
N THR A 36 20.35 4.49 12.37
CA THR A 36 21.52 3.71 12.78
C THR A 36 21.81 2.64 11.72
N SER A 37 23.01 2.05 11.74
CA SER A 37 23.40 1.01 10.76
C SER A 37 22.54 -0.26 10.80
N TRP A 38 21.84 -0.50 11.91
CA TRP A 38 20.97 -1.65 12.13
C TRP A 38 19.49 -1.34 11.92
N TRP A 39 19.11 -0.09 11.63
CA TRP A 39 17.71 0.31 11.46
C TRP A 39 17.53 1.16 10.20
N HIS A 40 16.69 0.67 9.30
CA HIS A 40 16.17 1.43 8.17
C HIS A 40 14.71 1.78 8.41
N PHE A 41 14.34 3.04 8.16
CA PHE A 41 13.00 3.56 8.32
C PHE A 41 12.51 4.22 7.03
N ASP A 42 11.31 3.85 6.60
CA ASP A 42 10.58 4.50 5.52
C ASP A 42 9.23 5.01 5.99
N ILE A 43 8.90 6.24 5.61
CA ILE A 43 7.55 6.80 5.70
C ILE A 43 7.08 7.23 4.32
N MET A 44 5.87 6.82 3.97
CA MET A 44 5.19 7.20 2.75
C MET A 44 3.80 7.69 3.12
N GLY A 45 3.33 8.79 2.54
CA GLY A 45 2.01 9.32 2.82
C GLY A 45 1.45 10.08 1.64
N ASN A 46 0.14 9.96 1.45
CA ASN A 46 -0.61 10.73 0.47
C ASN A 46 -1.70 11.50 1.21
N LEU A 47 -1.83 12.79 0.90
CA LEU A 47 -2.89 13.64 1.42
C LEU A 47 -3.57 14.31 0.23
N TYR A 48 -4.88 14.22 0.11
CA TYR A 48 -5.60 14.79 -1.02
C TYR A 48 -6.98 15.30 -0.63
N ASP A 49 -7.31 16.48 -1.14
CA ASP A 49 -8.65 17.04 -1.12
C ASP A 49 -9.42 16.49 -2.33
N TYR A 50 -10.45 15.71 -2.07
CA TYR A 50 -11.35 15.17 -3.08
C TYR A 50 -12.59 16.03 -3.16
N ARG A 51 -12.96 16.49 -4.35
CA ARG A 51 -14.18 17.25 -4.62
C ARG A 51 -14.91 16.67 -5.81
N GLN A 52 -16.14 16.26 -5.60
CA GLN A 52 -17.07 15.89 -6.65
C GLN A 52 -18.08 17.02 -6.80
N ARG A 53 -18.26 17.52 -8.02
CA ARG A 53 -19.34 18.46 -8.37
C ARG A 53 -20.24 17.81 -9.41
N GLY A 54 -21.50 17.59 -9.05
CA GLY A 54 -22.51 16.99 -9.92
C GLY A 54 -23.88 17.52 -9.57
N GLU A 55 -24.65 17.89 -10.58
CA GLU A 55 -26.04 18.30 -10.47
C GLU A 55 -26.86 17.32 -11.32
N LEU A 56 -27.85 16.68 -10.72
CA LEU A 56 -28.72 15.73 -11.42
C LEU A 56 -30.18 16.02 -11.07
N TYR A 57 -31.01 16.22 -12.10
CA TYR A 57 -32.43 16.57 -11.95
C TYR A 57 -32.69 17.78 -11.03
N GLY A 58 -31.79 18.77 -11.00
CA GLY A 58 -31.89 19.97 -10.16
C GLY A 58 -31.54 19.78 -8.69
N ARG A 59 -30.99 18.61 -8.30
CA ARG A 59 -30.41 18.39 -6.97
C ARG A 59 -28.88 18.43 -7.02
N ASP A 60 -28.31 19.10 -6.03
CA ASP A 60 -26.87 19.16 -5.80
C ASP A 60 -26.39 17.85 -5.14
N TYR A 61 -25.53 17.12 -5.83
CA TYR A 61 -24.84 15.92 -5.34
C TYR A 61 -23.34 16.19 -5.10
N SER A 62 -22.97 17.46 -4.91
CA SER A 62 -21.59 17.83 -4.61
C SER A 62 -21.15 17.27 -3.26
N SER A 63 -19.94 16.72 -3.23
CA SER A 63 -19.33 16.18 -2.01
C SER A 63 -17.85 16.51 -1.98
N SER A 64 -17.32 16.85 -0.80
CA SER A 64 -15.90 17.08 -0.59
C SER A 64 -15.39 16.27 0.58
N SER A 65 -14.18 15.74 0.47
CA SER A 65 -13.55 14.94 1.52
C SER A 65 -12.04 15.12 1.48
N PHE A 66 -11.47 15.48 2.63
CA PHE A 66 -10.03 15.41 2.84
C PHE A 66 -9.64 13.99 3.22
N ASN A 67 -8.78 13.38 2.43
CA ASN A 67 -8.38 11.99 2.58
C ASN A 67 -6.88 11.88 2.74
N TRP A 68 -6.44 10.92 3.55
CA TRP A 68 -5.02 10.64 3.67
C TRP A 68 -4.74 9.16 3.95
N ASN A 69 -3.57 8.72 3.52
CA ASN A 69 -3.00 7.44 3.91
C ASN A 69 -1.55 7.62 4.32
N ALA A 70 -1.10 6.74 5.21
CA ALA A 70 0.28 6.68 5.64
C ALA A 70 0.73 5.22 5.70
N ARG A 71 1.96 4.98 5.27
CA ARG A 71 2.66 3.71 5.38
C ARG A 71 3.99 3.95 6.08
N LEU A 72 4.24 3.16 7.10
CA LEU A 72 5.48 3.14 7.87
C LEU A 72 6.13 1.78 7.67
N ASN A 73 7.39 1.75 7.27
CA ASN A 73 8.19 0.53 7.25
C ASN A 73 9.41 0.70 8.14
N ASN A 74 9.67 -0.29 8.97
CA ASN A 74 10.88 -0.41 9.76
C ASN A 74 11.54 -1.75 9.43
N ASP A 75 12.81 -1.73 9.06
CA ASP A 75 13.64 -2.92 8.87
C ASP A 75 14.81 -2.87 9.86
N PHE A 76 14.85 -3.85 10.75
CA PHE A 76 15.86 -3.98 11.79
C PHE A 76 16.78 -5.15 11.46
N ARG A 77 18.08 -4.88 11.30
CA ARG A 77 19.14 -5.86 11.09
C ARG A 77 19.75 -6.23 12.45
N ILE A 78 19.07 -7.12 13.16
CA ILE A 78 19.46 -7.53 14.53
C ILE A 78 20.83 -8.20 14.53
N THR A 79 21.07 -9.06 13.54
CA THR A 79 22.37 -9.72 13.30
C THR A 79 22.61 -9.79 11.78
N PRO A 80 23.79 -10.22 11.31
CA PRO A 80 24.01 -10.45 9.88
C PRO A 80 23.03 -11.45 9.23
N SER A 81 22.43 -12.34 10.01
CA SER A 81 21.51 -13.40 9.54
C SER A 81 20.05 -13.21 9.98
N THR A 82 19.78 -12.28 10.90
CA THR A 82 18.45 -12.06 11.48
C THR A 82 17.93 -10.67 11.13
N ARG A 83 16.72 -10.61 10.55
CA ARG A 83 16.02 -9.35 10.29
C ARG A 83 14.61 -9.36 10.83
N VAL A 84 14.19 -8.24 11.40
CA VAL A 84 12.80 -8.01 11.83
C VAL A 84 12.23 -6.86 11.01
N GLN A 85 11.05 -7.05 10.45
CA GLN A 85 10.32 -6.02 9.73
C GLN A 85 9.02 -5.70 10.45
N LEU A 86 8.78 -4.42 10.70
CA LEU A 86 7.52 -3.90 11.22
C LEU A 86 6.94 -2.93 10.18
N ARG A 87 5.71 -3.20 9.74
CA ARG A 87 5.02 -2.35 8.77
C ARG A 87 3.68 -1.89 9.34
N GLY A 88 3.46 -0.59 9.35
CA GLY A 88 2.18 0.03 9.71
C GLY A 88 1.54 0.67 8.48
N MET A 89 0.23 0.57 8.36
CA MET A 89 -0.52 1.29 7.33
C MET A 89 -1.81 1.84 7.91
N TYR A 90 -2.07 3.12 7.70
CA TYR A 90 -3.31 3.79 8.04
C TYR A 90 -3.97 4.35 6.78
N ASN A 91 -5.29 4.24 6.69
CA ASN A 91 -6.10 4.96 5.71
C ASN A 91 -7.22 5.68 6.46
N SER A 92 -7.41 6.96 6.16
CA SER A 92 -8.47 7.77 6.75
C SER A 92 -9.87 7.32 6.30
N PRO A 93 -10.91 7.70 7.04
CA PRO A 93 -12.26 7.69 6.51
C PRO A 93 -12.36 8.56 5.24
N THR A 94 -13.34 8.25 4.39
CA THR A 94 -13.60 8.97 3.14
C THR A 94 -15.10 9.12 2.91
N VAL A 95 -15.51 10.30 2.44
CA VAL A 95 -16.89 10.60 2.07
C VAL A 95 -17.03 10.59 0.55
N ARG A 96 -18.15 10.05 0.07
CA ARG A 96 -18.55 9.98 -1.34
C ARG A 96 -19.91 10.66 -1.49
N ALA A 97 -20.30 11.02 -2.72
CA ALA A 97 -21.59 11.68 -2.99
C ALA A 97 -22.84 10.95 -2.45
N ARG A 98 -22.73 9.64 -2.16
CA ARG A 98 -23.83 8.82 -1.62
C ARG A 98 -23.33 7.74 -0.66
N GLY A 99 -22.37 8.10 0.20
CA GLY A 99 -21.90 7.15 1.20
C GLY A 99 -20.63 7.57 1.91
N GLU A 100 -20.29 6.79 2.92
CA GLU A 100 -19.10 6.96 3.75
C GLU A 100 -18.38 5.62 3.88
N ARG A 101 -17.06 5.67 3.98
CA ARG A 101 -16.26 4.51 4.32
C ARG A 101 -15.34 4.88 5.45
N SER A 102 -15.38 4.07 6.51
CA SER A 102 -14.51 4.22 7.67
C SER A 102 -13.04 4.00 7.32
N GLY A 103 -12.17 4.60 8.15
CA GLY A 103 -10.74 4.38 8.10
C GLY A 103 -10.37 3.00 8.66
N PHE A 104 -9.14 2.58 8.41
CA PHE A 104 -8.62 1.33 8.97
C PHE A 104 -7.11 1.43 9.16
N PHE A 105 -6.60 0.63 10.09
CA PHE A 105 -5.19 0.52 10.39
C PHE A 105 -4.76 -0.95 10.31
N VAL A 106 -3.53 -1.20 9.88
CA VAL A 106 -2.98 -2.55 9.81
C VAL A 106 -1.53 -2.52 10.28
N THR A 107 -1.19 -3.45 11.18
CA THR A 107 0.20 -3.71 11.56
C THR A 107 0.62 -5.10 11.15
N ASN A 108 1.75 -5.20 10.45
CA ASN A 108 2.34 -6.47 10.04
C ASN A 108 3.75 -6.60 10.62
N VAL A 109 4.09 -7.80 11.07
CA VAL A 109 5.42 -8.12 11.58
C VAL A 109 5.97 -9.32 10.82
N ALA A 110 7.24 -9.28 10.47
CA ALA A 110 7.94 -10.42 9.91
C ALA A 110 9.32 -10.61 10.56
N LEU A 111 9.67 -11.84 10.87
CA LEU A 111 10.99 -12.27 11.30
C LEU A 111 11.60 -13.12 10.20
N ARG A 112 12.77 -12.74 9.71
CA ARG A 112 13.56 -13.53 8.77
C ARG A 112 14.84 -13.99 9.42
N GLN A 113 15.14 -15.27 9.26
CA GLN A 113 16.39 -15.89 9.63
C GLN A 113 17.03 -16.55 8.40
N ASN A 114 18.30 -16.23 8.17
CA ASN A 114 19.12 -16.83 7.13
C ASN A 114 20.06 -17.89 7.74
N PHE A 115 20.35 -18.93 6.97
CA PHE A 115 21.24 -20.02 7.29
C PHE A 115 22.16 -20.31 6.09
N PHE A 116 23.26 -21.05 6.32
CA PHE A 116 24.20 -21.49 5.28
C PHE A 116 24.64 -20.35 4.35
N ASP A 117 25.26 -19.29 4.90
CA ASP A 117 25.71 -18.12 4.14
C ASP A 117 24.65 -17.46 3.24
N ASN A 118 23.41 -17.47 3.74
CA ASN A 118 22.20 -16.95 3.11
C ASN A 118 21.66 -17.82 1.96
N ASP A 119 22.05 -19.08 1.87
CA ASP A 119 21.49 -20.00 0.89
C ASP A 119 20.10 -20.49 1.31
N LEU A 120 19.84 -20.66 2.61
CA LEU A 120 18.50 -20.93 3.13
C LEU A 120 17.98 -19.71 3.88
N SER A 121 16.75 -19.29 3.59
CA SER A 121 16.05 -18.26 4.35
C SER A 121 14.68 -18.76 4.80
N VAL A 122 14.38 -18.58 6.08
CA VAL A 122 13.08 -18.86 6.67
C VAL A 122 12.50 -17.53 7.15
N THR A 123 11.28 -17.20 6.72
CA THR A 123 10.56 -16.01 7.15
C THR A 123 9.25 -16.42 7.79
N PHE A 124 9.03 -16.01 9.03
CA PHE A 124 7.75 -16.07 9.70
C PHE A 124 7.09 -14.68 9.64
N GLN A 125 5.82 -14.63 9.29
CA GLN A 125 5.07 -13.38 9.16
C GLN A 125 3.72 -13.48 9.86
N VAL A 126 3.38 -12.41 10.58
CA VAL A 126 2.07 -12.16 11.16
C VAL A 126 1.48 -10.93 10.50
N ARG A 127 0.31 -11.08 9.87
CA ARG A 127 -0.42 -10.00 9.22
C ARG A 127 -1.59 -9.58 10.10
N ASP A 128 -1.76 -8.26 10.19
CA ASP A 128 -2.77 -7.60 11.02
C ASP A 128 -2.75 -8.05 12.48
N VAL A 129 -1.61 -7.82 13.14
CA VAL A 129 -1.32 -8.27 14.52
C VAL A 129 -2.41 -7.86 15.52
N PHE A 130 -3.08 -6.73 15.27
CA PHE A 130 -4.10 -6.17 16.16
C PHE A 130 -5.56 -6.46 15.70
N GLY A 131 -5.75 -7.10 14.55
CA GLY A 131 -7.10 -7.34 14.00
C GLY A 131 -7.85 -6.06 13.61
N THR A 132 -7.14 -5.00 13.23
CA THR A 132 -7.72 -3.66 12.99
C THR A 132 -8.03 -3.37 11.52
N MET A 133 -7.91 -4.39 10.66
CA MET A 133 -8.17 -4.26 9.22
C MET A 133 -9.66 -4.15 8.88
N ALA A 134 -10.54 -4.52 9.82
CA ALA A 134 -11.97 -4.39 9.65
C ALA A 134 -12.38 -2.94 9.31
N ARG A 135 -13.35 -2.80 8.42
CA ARG A 135 -13.89 -1.49 8.03
C ARG A 135 -15.35 -1.59 7.66
N GLU A 136 -16.04 -0.50 7.92
CA GLU A 136 -17.45 -0.28 7.62
C GLU A 136 -17.60 0.66 6.42
N SER A 137 -18.67 0.44 5.66
CA SER A 137 -19.09 1.26 4.54
C SER A 137 -20.59 1.46 4.63
N ILE A 138 -21.03 2.71 4.55
CA ILE A 138 -22.43 3.09 4.48
C ILE A 138 -22.66 3.66 3.08
N ASP A 139 -23.63 3.13 2.35
CA ASP A 139 -24.12 3.71 1.11
C ASP A 139 -25.57 4.14 1.32
N PHE A 140 -25.91 5.39 1.02
CA PHE A 140 -27.27 5.91 1.16
C PHE A 140 -27.74 6.57 -0.13
N GLY A 141 -29.05 6.57 -0.38
CA GLY A 141 -29.72 7.28 -1.46
C GLY A 141 -31.16 7.59 -1.06
N ASP A 142 -31.90 8.26 -1.93
CA ASP A 142 -33.26 8.74 -1.61
C ASP A 142 -34.18 7.62 -1.09
N ASP A 143 -34.04 6.40 -1.62
CA ASP A 143 -34.89 5.25 -1.27
C ASP A 143 -34.12 4.07 -0.66
N PHE A 144 -32.85 4.23 -0.28
CA PHE A 144 -32.08 3.12 0.28
C PHE A 144 -31.02 3.53 1.30
N TYR A 145 -30.79 2.64 2.27
CA TYR A 145 -29.70 2.68 3.23
C TYR A 145 -29.05 1.29 3.29
N ASN A 146 -27.77 1.20 3.00
CA ASN A 146 -27.03 -0.06 2.99
C ASN A 146 -25.77 0.06 3.86
N PHE A 147 -25.70 -0.77 4.90
CA PHE A 147 -24.54 -0.89 5.77
C PHE A 147 -23.79 -2.19 5.44
N ARG A 148 -22.49 -2.09 5.18
CA ARG A 148 -21.63 -3.23 4.89
C ARG A 148 -20.35 -3.17 5.71
N THR A 149 -20.07 -4.25 6.42
CA THR A 149 -18.78 -4.48 7.07
C THR A 149 -17.91 -5.39 6.21
N TRP A 150 -16.64 -5.03 6.06
CA TRP A 150 -15.60 -5.93 5.57
C TRP A 150 -14.70 -6.27 6.75
N ASP A 151 -14.82 -7.50 7.22
CA ASP A 151 -14.11 -8.02 8.39
C ASP A 151 -13.32 -9.27 7.98
N PRO A 152 -12.00 -9.14 7.71
CA PRO A 152 -11.17 -10.28 7.37
C PRO A 152 -10.73 -11.05 8.62
N ASN A 153 -10.75 -12.38 8.55
CA ASN A 153 -10.22 -13.24 9.62
C ASN A 153 -8.74 -12.93 9.88
N THR A 154 -8.45 -12.28 11.00
CA THR A 154 -7.12 -11.78 11.39
C THR A 154 -6.90 -12.01 12.89
N PRO A 155 -5.64 -12.11 13.36
CA PRO A 155 -4.39 -12.08 12.59
C PRO A 155 -4.20 -13.32 11.71
N THR A 156 -3.40 -13.22 10.65
CA THR A 156 -2.99 -14.39 9.84
C THR A 156 -1.50 -14.66 9.95
N PHE A 157 -1.15 -15.94 9.99
CA PHE A 157 0.21 -16.43 10.17
C PHE A 157 0.69 -17.11 8.90
N SER A 158 1.95 -16.88 8.52
CA SER A 158 2.56 -17.57 7.38
C SER A 158 4.04 -17.85 7.61
N VAL A 159 4.51 -18.97 7.08
CA VAL A 159 5.93 -19.33 7.03
C VAL A 159 6.32 -19.46 5.57
N ARG A 160 7.43 -18.82 5.20
CA ARG A 160 8.05 -18.93 3.88
C ARG A 160 9.45 -19.49 4.04
N VAL A 161 9.76 -20.53 3.27
CA VAL A 161 11.11 -21.09 3.16
C VAL A 161 11.59 -20.88 1.74
N SER A 162 12.83 -20.41 1.57
CA SER A 162 13.46 -20.24 0.25
C SER A 162 14.90 -20.74 0.30
N TYR A 163 15.30 -21.52 -0.71
CA TYR A 163 16.65 -22.03 -0.88
C TYR A 163 17.27 -21.56 -2.20
N ARG A 164 18.51 -21.07 -2.17
CA ARG A 164 19.26 -20.59 -3.34
C ARG A 164 20.26 -21.66 -3.78
N ILE A 165 20.11 -22.15 -5.01
CA ILE A 165 20.89 -23.29 -5.54
C ILE A 165 22.16 -22.84 -6.30
N ASN A 166 22.21 -21.60 -6.80
CA ASN A 166 23.37 -21.08 -7.54
C ASN A 166 23.63 -19.61 -7.19
N ASN A 167 24.85 -19.31 -6.75
CA ASN A 167 25.30 -17.98 -6.33
C ASN A 167 26.44 -17.47 -7.25
N TYR A 168 26.27 -17.63 -8.57
CA TYR A 168 27.24 -17.14 -9.55
C TYR A 168 27.40 -15.62 -9.41
N ARG A 169 28.54 -15.21 -8.85
CA ARG A 169 28.98 -13.82 -8.85
C ARG A 169 29.91 -13.66 -10.04
N ALA A 170 29.41 -13.05 -11.12
CA ALA A 170 30.29 -12.63 -12.20
C ALA A 170 31.37 -11.72 -11.62
N ASP A 171 32.62 -12.13 -11.74
CA ASP A 171 33.76 -11.43 -11.16
C ASP A 171 33.93 -10.09 -11.87
N ARG A 172 33.59 -8.99 -11.18
CA ARG A 172 33.60 -7.61 -11.74
C ARG A 172 35.01 -7.11 -12.10
N ARG A 173 36.06 -7.87 -11.81
CA ARG A 173 37.45 -7.50 -12.11
C ARG A 173 37.74 -7.43 -13.62
N VAL A 174 37.08 -8.25 -14.43
CA VAL A 174 37.35 -8.32 -15.88
C VAL A 174 36.82 -7.09 -16.65
N ALA A 175 35.87 -6.34 -16.09
CA ALA A 175 35.28 -5.17 -16.76
C ALA A 175 36.09 -3.87 -16.59
N ARG A 176 37.02 -3.78 -15.61
CA ARG A 176 37.84 -2.57 -15.40
C ARG A 176 39.13 -2.55 -16.22
N ASP A 177 39.71 -3.72 -16.53
CA ASP A 177 40.96 -3.78 -17.29
C ASP A 177 40.80 -3.58 -18.80
N ARG A 178 39.56 -3.59 -19.33
CA ARG A 178 39.30 -3.35 -20.76
C ARG A 178 39.05 -1.88 -21.12
N ASP A 179 38.74 -1.03 -20.14
CA ASP A 179 38.43 0.39 -20.37
C ASP A 179 39.66 1.30 -20.17
N ASN A 180 40.74 0.76 -19.59
CA ASN A 180 41.94 1.52 -19.24
C ASN A 180 43.15 1.21 -20.15
N GLY A 181 42.94 0.49 -21.26
CA GLY A 181 43.99 0.05 -22.18
C GLY A 181 44.19 0.90 -23.44
N ASP A 182 43.30 1.87 -23.71
CA ASP A 182 43.28 2.63 -24.98
C ASP A 182 43.54 4.15 -24.82
N MET A 183 44.16 4.58 -23.70
CA MET A 183 44.43 6.01 -23.43
C MET A 183 45.91 6.38 -23.23
N ASP A 184 46.87 5.50 -23.53
CA ASP A 184 48.30 5.78 -23.28
C ASP A 184 49.15 6.06 -24.55
N ASP A 185 48.56 6.13 -25.75
CA ASP A 185 49.30 6.31 -27.02
C ASP A 185 48.95 7.58 -27.83
N MET A 186 48.65 8.68 -27.15
CA MET A 186 48.41 10.00 -27.80
C MET A 186 49.04 11.15 -27.01
N ASN A 187 50.30 11.03 -26.60
CA ASN A 187 51.14 12.18 -26.22
C ASN A 187 52.64 11.81 -26.26
N GLY A 188 53.22 11.83 -27.47
CA GLY A 188 54.66 11.70 -27.69
C GLY A 188 55.01 12.35 -29.01
N LEU A 189 55.80 13.43 -28.92
CA LEU A 189 56.41 14.27 -29.95
C LEU A 189 56.75 13.58 -31.28
#